data_AF-A0A3B1BXT5-F1
#
_entry.id   AF-A0A3B1BXT5-F1
#
_cell.length_a   1.000
_cell.length_b   1.000
_cell.length_c   1.000
_cell.angle_alpha   90.00
_cell.angle_beta   90.00
_cell.angle_gamma   90.00
#
_symmetry.space_group_name_H-M   'P 1'
#
loop_
_entity.id
_entity.type
_entity.pdbx_description
1 polymer ?
#
loop_
_entity_poly.entity_id
_entity_poly.type
_entity_poly.pdbx_seq_one_letter_code
_entity_poly.pdbx_strand_id
1 'polypeptide(L)'
;MKPVFTFLVFALLLACVGWFLPGVLKQKPDFCVSCHITDTKKLHGAKMQAMRATPPQNLASFHHNLKNKSMNCPDCHRGVDFKSSLAVFYFEVKNTFSYFLGSFHEPDKTEVPVNNRVCTGCHAGLVAKAKEPTYHAYPSHEGIKRVLCTGCHKAHSPKTEAEKFLNVSVLLSRCDKCHKNSITSPMIIKSLGLDQNRP
;
A
#
# COMPACT_ATOMS: atom_id res chain seq x y z
N MET A 1 -16.07 42.23 -15.88
CA MET A 1 -14.85 41.38 -15.93
C MET A 1 -14.11 41.25 -14.60
N LYS A 2 -14.14 42.23 -13.68
CA LYS A 2 -13.45 42.14 -12.37
C LYS A 2 -13.94 41.03 -11.39
N PRO A 3 -15.25 40.72 -11.25
CA PRO A 3 -15.69 39.77 -10.21
C PRO A 3 -15.34 38.31 -10.52
N VAL A 4 -15.31 37.92 -11.80
CA VAL A 4 -14.93 36.56 -12.23
C VAL A 4 -13.45 36.29 -11.96
N PHE A 5 -12.59 37.30 -12.19
CA PHE A 5 -11.16 37.19 -11.93
C PHE A 5 -10.87 37.07 -10.42
N THR A 6 -11.53 37.89 -9.59
CA THR A 6 -11.40 37.79 -8.13
C THR A 6 -11.88 36.45 -7.60
N PHE A 7 -12.99 35.91 -8.12
CA PHE A 7 -13.51 34.61 -7.71
C PHE A 7 -12.57 33.46 -8.10
N LEU A 8 -12.00 33.51 -9.32
CA LEU A 8 -11.01 32.52 -9.77
C LEU A 8 -9.74 32.56 -8.93
N VAL A 9 -9.20 33.75 -8.63
CA VAL A 9 -8.01 33.90 -7.78
C VAL A 9 -8.28 33.38 -6.37
N PHE A 10 -9.46 33.67 -5.80
CA PHE A 10 -9.83 33.18 -4.48
C PHE A 10 -10.02 31.66 -4.44
N ALA A 11 -10.64 31.07 -5.47
CA ALA A 11 -10.78 29.63 -5.63
C ALA A 11 -9.41 28.95 -5.80
N LEU A 12 -8.49 29.56 -6.56
CA LEU A 12 -7.14 29.05 -6.75
C LEU A 12 -6.32 29.12 -5.45
N LEU A 13 -6.46 30.21 -4.69
CA LEU A 13 -5.82 30.37 -3.38
C LEU A 13 -6.36 29.34 -2.39
N LEU A 14 -7.68 29.11 -2.32
CA LEU A 14 -8.26 28.05 -1.49
C LEU A 14 -7.81 26.65 -1.92
N ALA A 15 -7.69 26.40 -3.22
CA ALA A 15 -7.15 25.14 -3.73
C ALA A 15 -5.67 24.95 -3.36
N CYS A 16 -4.84 25.99 -3.47
CA CYS A 16 -3.44 25.97 -3.08
C CYS A 16 -3.28 25.79 -1.56
N VAL A 17 -4.02 26.57 -0.77
CA VAL A 17 -4.05 26.47 0.70
C VAL A 17 -4.53 25.07 1.12
N GLY A 18 -5.57 24.55 0.48
CA GLY A 18 -6.07 23.18 0.65
C GLY A 18 -5.14 22.07 0.10
N TRP A 19 -4.15 22.42 -0.72
CA TRP A 19 -3.10 21.49 -1.14
C TRP A 19 -1.96 21.43 -0.11
N PHE A 20 -1.57 22.59 0.44
CA PHE A 20 -0.42 22.72 1.33
C PHE A 20 -0.73 22.51 2.82
N LEU A 21 -1.80 23.11 3.38
CA LEU A 21 -2.15 22.96 4.81
C LEU A 21 -2.54 21.52 5.19
N PRO A 22 -3.30 20.78 4.36
CA PRO A 22 -3.61 19.40 4.65
C PRO A 22 -2.38 18.49 4.56
N GLY A 23 -1.27 18.91 3.93
CA GLY A 23 -0.07 18.07 3.81
C GLY A 23 0.51 17.63 5.16
N VAL A 24 0.42 18.46 6.20
CA VAL A 24 0.91 18.15 7.56
C VAL A 24 -0.10 17.30 8.33
N LEU A 25 -1.39 17.59 8.19
CA LEU A 25 -2.46 16.81 8.85
C LEU A 25 -2.63 15.43 8.21
N LYS A 26 -2.56 15.34 6.88
CA LYS A 26 -2.63 14.11 6.09
C LYS A 26 -1.46 13.18 6.35
N GLN A 27 -0.35 13.65 6.94
CA GLN A 27 0.76 12.80 7.37
C GLN A 27 0.48 12.06 8.69
N LYS A 28 -0.53 12.51 9.46
CA LYS A 28 -0.89 11.87 10.72
C LYS A 28 -1.77 10.64 10.45
N PRO A 29 -1.45 9.46 11.00
CA PRO A 29 -2.28 8.28 10.82
C PRO A 29 -3.70 8.48 11.34
N ASP A 30 -3.88 9.25 12.42
CA ASP A 30 -5.19 9.53 13.02
C ASP A 30 -6.12 10.32 12.10
N PHE A 31 -5.57 11.14 11.20
CA PHE A 31 -6.39 11.85 10.20
C PHE A 31 -7.13 10.85 9.30
N CYS A 32 -6.47 9.78 8.85
CA CYS A 32 -7.06 8.78 7.97
C CYS A 32 -8.25 8.04 8.61
N VAL A 33 -8.28 7.90 9.93
CA VAL A 33 -9.41 7.25 10.64
C VAL A 33 -10.39 8.26 11.24
N SER A 34 -10.07 9.55 11.22
CA SER A 34 -10.91 10.60 11.80
C SER A 34 -12.25 10.78 11.08
N CYS A 35 -12.40 10.32 9.84
CA CYS A 35 -13.72 10.32 9.17
C CYS A 35 -14.60 9.12 9.56
N HIS A 36 -14.11 8.20 10.42
CA HIS A 36 -14.78 6.94 10.77
C HIS A 36 -15.26 6.90 12.23
N ILE A 37 -15.74 8.02 12.79
CA ILE A 37 -15.98 8.25 14.23
C ILE A 37 -17.13 7.42 14.87
N THR A 38 -17.78 6.47 14.19
CA THR A 38 -18.91 5.73 14.80
C THR A 38 -18.81 4.19 14.69
N ASP A 39 -18.32 3.62 15.80
CA ASP A 39 -18.75 2.42 16.56
C ASP A 39 -19.01 1.03 15.96
N THR A 40 -18.76 0.77 14.67
CA THR A 40 -18.73 -0.63 14.21
C THR A 40 -17.53 -0.85 13.30
N LYS A 41 -16.39 -1.25 13.89
CA LYS A 41 -15.05 -1.46 13.31
C LYS A 41 -15.01 -1.48 11.77
N LYS A 42 -15.09 -0.28 11.21
CA LYS A 42 -14.90 0.04 9.81
C LYS A 42 -13.48 -0.38 9.37
N LEU A 43 -13.30 -0.74 8.10
CA LEU A 43 -12.10 -1.38 7.54
C LEU A 43 -10.79 -0.66 7.97
N HIS A 44 -10.75 0.67 7.91
CA HIS A 44 -9.60 1.48 8.31
C HIS A 44 -9.36 1.48 9.82
N GLY A 45 -10.40 1.41 10.64
CA GLY A 45 -10.28 1.27 12.09
C GLY A 45 -9.63 -0.06 12.48
N ALA A 46 -10.11 -1.17 11.91
CA ALA A 46 -9.51 -2.49 12.13
C ALA A 46 -8.06 -2.57 11.61
N LYS A 47 -7.80 -1.99 10.42
CA LYS A 47 -6.44 -1.90 9.85
C LYS A 47 -5.50 -1.05 10.69
N MET A 48 -5.96 0.07 11.23
CA MET A 48 -5.18 0.92 12.12
C MET A 48 -4.87 0.19 13.43
N GLN A 49 -5.85 -0.47 14.04
CA GLN A 49 -5.64 -1.27 15.24
C GLN A 49 -4.57 -2.34 14.99
N ALA A 50 -4.68 -3.07 13.87
CA ALA A 50 -3.70 -4.08 13.51
C ALA A 50 -2.31 -3.49 13.19
N MET A 51 -2.24 -2.32 12.54
CA MET A 51 -0.99 -1.62 12.24
C MET A 51 -0.27 -1.16 13.52
N ARG A 52 -1.00 -0.74 14.55
CA ARG A 52 -0.44 -0.29 15.84
C ARG A 52 -0.13 -1.45 16.80
N ALA A 53 -0.39 -2.69 16.41
CA ALA A 53 -0.19 -3.85 17.28
C ALA A 53 1.29 -4.09 17.58
N THR A 54 1.56 -4.46 18.83
CA THR A 54 2.88 -4.91 19.32
C THR A 54 2.66 -6.22 20.10
N PRO A 55 3.27 -7.35 19.68
CA PRO A 55 4.19 -7.50 18.56
C PRO A 55 3.51 -7.32 17.17
N PRO A 56 4.28 -7.03 16.10
CA PRO A 56 3.75 -6.89 14.75
C PRO A 56 2.95 -8.11 14.28
N GLN A 57 1.74 -7.87 13.77
CA GLN A 57 0.81 -8.91 13.30
C GLN A 57 0.75 -9.03 11.77
N ASN A 58 1.24 -8.03 11.05
CA ASN A 58 1.26 -7.95 9.60
C ASN A 58 2.38 -7.01 9.12
N LEU A 59 2.59 -6.96 7.80
CA LEU A 59 3.65 -6.15 7.20
C LEU A 59 3.50 -4.64 7.50
N ALA A 60 2.27 -4.11 7.56
CA ALA A 60 2.05 -2.71 7.92
C ALA A 60 2.47 -2.43 9.36
N SER A 61 2.10 -3.30 10.30
CA SER A 61 2.55 -3.19 11.69
C SER A 61 4.04 -3.36 11.88
N PHE A 62 4.68 -4.19 11.05
CA PHE A 62 6.14 -4.32 11.06
C PHE A 62 6.80 -2.98 10.71
N HIS A 63 6.35 -2.33 9.62
CA HIS A 63 6.88 -1.03 9.20
C HIS A 63 6.52 0.11 10.15
N HIS A 64 5.38 0.03 10.84
CA HIS A 64 5.00 0.99 11.86
C HIS A 64 5.89 0.90 13.10
N ASN A 65 6.27 -0.31 13.50
CA ASN A 65 7.08 -0.55 14.69
C ASN A 65 8.61 -0.48 14.46
N LEU A 66 9.06 -0.05 13.28
CA LEU A 66 10.50 0.09 12.99
C LEU A 66 11.12 1.18 13.87
N LYS A 67 12.07 0.79 14.73
CA LYS A 67 12.75 1.69 15.69
C LYS A 67 13.44 2.89 15.02
N ASN A 68 14.00 2.69 13.83
CA ASN A 68 14.82 3.71 13.16
C ASN A 68 14.03 4.57 12.15
N LYS A 69 12.85 4.11 11.73
CA LYS A 69 11.99 4.81 10.76
C LYS A 69 10.58 4.19 10.73
N SER A 70 9.74 4.56 11.69
CA SER A 70 8.32 4.19 11.68
C SER A 70 7.64 4.75 10.43
N MET A 71 6.85 3.91 9.76
CA MET A 71 5.98 4.33 8.65
C MET A 71 4.52 4.43 9.10
N ASN A 72 3.79 5.34 8.46
CA ASN A 72 2.36 5.56 8.62
C ASN A 72 1.62 5.34 7.30
N CYS A 73 0.28 5.37 7.34
CA CYS A 73 -0.58 5.15 6.17
C CYS A 73 -0.12 5.93 4.92
N PRO A 74 0.17 7.25 5.00
CA PRO A 74 0.50 8.06 3.83
C PRO A 74 1.83 7.68 3.19
N ASP A 75 2.79 7.16 3.97
CA ASP A 75 4.10 6.74 3.46
C ASP A 75 3.97 5.64 2.41
N CYS A 76 2.89 4.85 2.48
CA CYS A 76 2.56 3.82 1.50
C CYS A 76 1.44 4.22 0.53
N HIS A 77 0.46 5.03 0.97
CA HIS A 77 -0.79 5.25 0.24
C HIS A 77 -0.88 6.56 -0.55
N ARG A 78 0.04 7.52 -0.40
CA ARG A 78 -0.06 8.87 -1.03
C ARG A 78 0.28 8.93 -2.53
N GLY A 79 0.65 7.80 -3.12
CA GLY A 79 1.26 7.76 -4.44
C GLY A 79 2.74 8.20 -4.41
N VAL A 80 3.46 7.87 -5.47
CA VAL A 80 4.93 8.08 -5.60
C VAL A 80 5.32 8.75 -6.91
N ASP A 81 4.33 8.99 -7.76
CA ASP A 81 4.47 9.74 -8.99
C ASP A 81 3.23 10.62 -9.17
N PHE A 82 3.33 11.61 -10.05
CA PHE A 82 2.27 12.58 -10.27
C PHE A 82 0.91 11.93 -10.56
N LYS A 83 0.88 10.86 -11.37
CA LYS A 83 -0.35 10.16 -11.74
C LYS A 83 -1.01 9.50 -10.53
N SER A 84 -0.24 8.75 -9.73
CA SER A 84 -0.76 8.09 -8.53
C SER A 84 -1.16 9.09 -7.46
N SER A 85 -0.39 10.16 -7.26
CA SER A 85 -0.74 11.24 -6.32
C SER A 85 -2.01 11.98 -6.75
N LEU A 86 -2.19 12.26 -8.03
CA LEU A 86 -3.42 12.88 -8.55
C LEU A 86 -4.64 11.95 -8.38
N ALA A 87 -4.47 10.64 -8.61
CA ALA A 87 -5.53 9.67 -8.38
C ALA A 87 -5.93 9.60 -6.90
N VAL A 88 -4.95 9.57 -5.99
CA VAL A 88 -5.20 9.60 -4.54
C VAL A 88 -5.94 10.88 -4.15
N PHE A 89 -5.47 12.04 -4.62
CA PHE A 89 -6.11 13.33 -4.38
C PHE A 89 -7.57 13.34 -4.86
N TYR A 90 -7.86 12.81 -6.05
CA TYR A 90 -9.23 12.69 -6.55
C TYR A 90 -10.13 11.90 -5.58
N PHE A 91 -9.65 10.75 -5.07
CA PHE A 91 -10.42 9.96 -4.09
C PHE A 91 -10.55 10.68 -2.75
N GLU A 92 -9.53 11.42 -2.30
CA GLU A 92 -9.63 12.24 -1.10
C GLU A 92 -10.74 13.29 -1.23
N VAL A 93 -10.77 14.04 -2.33
CA VAL A 93 -11.80 15.05 -2.60
C VAL A 93 -13.18 14.40 -2.70
N LYS A 94 -13.30 13.32 -3.48
CA LYS A 94 -14.56 12.59 -3.68
C LYS A 94 -15.13 12.08 -2.35
N ASN A 95 -14.28 11.48 -1.52
CA ASN A 95 -14.67 10.89 -0.24
C ASN A 95 -15.02 11.98 0.77
N THR A 96 -14.27 13.08 0.80
CA THR A 96 -14.57 14.25 1.65
C THR A 96 -15.94 14.83 1.31
N PHE A 97 -16.22 15.03 0.02
CA PHE A 97 -17.52 15.53 -0.44
C PHE A 97 -18.65 14.57 -0.07
N SER A 98 -18.48 13.26 -0.33
CA SER A 98 -19.46 12.24 0.05
C SER A 98 -19.70 12.20 1.56
N TYR A 99 -18.67 12.45 2.38
CA TYR A 99 -18.78 12.49 3.83
C TYR A 99 -19.66 13.65 4.29
N PHE A 100 -19.42 14.86 3.77
CA PHE A 100 -20.25 16.03 4.11
C PHE A 100 -21.69 15.93 3.59
N LEU A 101 -21.93 15.16 2.53
CA LEU A 101 -23.27 14.86 2.04
C LEU A 101 -23.97 13.70 2.78
N GLY A 102 -23.32 13.06 3.76
CA GLY A 102 -23.88 11.93 4.49
C GLY A 102 -24.01 10.64 3.67
N SER A 103 -23.42 10.59 2.47
CA SER A 103 -23.48 9.45 1.54
C SER A 103 -22.19 8.62 1.51
N PHE A 104 -21.25 8.92 2.41
CA PHE A 104 -19.96 8.24 2.44
C PHE A 104 -20.08 6.78 2.87
N HIS A 105 -19.57 5.91 2.00
CA HIS A 105 -19.38 4.49 2.25
C HIS A 105 -17.89 4.20 2.26
N GLU A 106 -17.44 3.49 3.28
CA GLU A 106 -16.05 3.07 3.34
C GLU A 106 -15.76 2.02 2.26
N PRO A 107 -14.66 2.14 1.51
CA PRO A 107 -14.32 1.16 0.48
C PRO A 107 -13.75 -0.12 1.10
N ASP A 108 -14.14 -1.27 0.55
CA ASP A 108 -13.64 -2.60 0.97
C ASP A 108 -12.19 -2.88 0.54
N LYS A 109 -11.66 -2.07 -0.38
CA LYS A 109 -10.32 -2.20 -0.96
C LYS A 109 -9.73 -0.84 -1.33
N THR A 110 -8.42 -0.80 -1.50
CA THR A 110 -7.75 0.39 -2.01
C THR A 110 -8.09 0.61 -3.48
N GLU A 111 -8.59 1.80 -3.82
CA GLU A 111 -8.85 2.18 -5.21
C GLU A 111 -7.55 2.43 -5.99
N VAL A 112 -6.56 3.02 -5.31
CA VAL A 112 -5.21 3.19 -5.84
C VAL A 112 -4.30 2.15 -5.21
N PRO A 113 -3.80 1.16 -5.97
CA PRO A 113 -2.92 0.14 -5.42
C PRO A 113 -1.56 0.74 -5.06
N VAL A 114 -0.93 0.20 -4.00
CA VAL A 114 0.42 0.57 -3.59
C VAL A 114 1.42 0.14 -4.67
N ASN A 115 2.10 1.12 -5.27
CA ASN A 115 3.06 0.91 -6.35
C ASN A 115 4.38 0.32 -5.80
N ASN A 116 5.05 -0.55 -6.57
CA ASN A 116 6.37 -1.11 -6.22
C ASN A 116 7.41 -0.03 -5.91
N ARG A 117 7.30 1.15 -6.54
CA ARG A 117 8.19 2.29 -6.30
C ARG A 117 8.19 2.78 -4.84
N VAL A 118 7.07 2.63 -4.12
CA VAL A 118 7.01 2.87 -2.67
C VAL A 118 8.01 1.97 -1.95
N CYS A 119 8.00 0.68 -2.31
CA CYS A 119 8.81 -0.35 -1.67
C CYS A 119 10.28 -0.19 -2.07
N THR A 120 10.57 -0.05 -3.37
CA THR A 120 11.95 0.05 -3.87
C THR A 120 12.66 1.33 -3.45
N GLY A 121 11.92 2.38 -3.04
CA GLY A 121 12.52 3.57 -2.45
C GLY A 121 13.30 3.31 -1.16
N CYS A 122 12.92 2.29 -0.38
CA CYS A 122 13.66 1.84 0.81
C CYS A 122 14.35 0.49 0.60
N HIS A 123 13.80 -0.38 -0.25
CA HIS A 123 14.31 -1.71 -0.56
C HIS A 123 15.01 -1.77 -1.92
N ALA A 124 15.84 -0.76 -2.21
CA ALA A 124 16.57 -0.68 -3.48
C ALA A 124 17.46 -1.91 -3.74
N GLY A 125 17.90 -2.61 -2.68
CA GLY A 125 18.72 -3.82 -2.75
C GLY A 125 18.02 -5.09 -3.24
N LEU A 126 16.72 -5.05 -3.56
CA LEU A 126 15.97 -6.17 -4.15
C LEU A 126 16.28 -6.40 -5.64
N VAL A 127 17.38 -5.84 -6.14
CA VAL A 127 17.87 -6.06 -7.51
C VAL A 127 18.35 -7.51 -7.65
N ALA A 128 18.12 -8.09 -8.83
CA ALA A 128 18.54 -9.43 -9.18
C ALA A 128 20.06 -9.57 -9.05
N LYS A 129 20.53 -10.30 -8.03
CA LYS A 129 21.96 -10.63 -7.87
C LYS A 129 22.32 -12.02 -8.38
N ALA A 130 21.35 -12.82 -8.86
CA ALA A 130 21.50 -14.18 -9.37
C ALA A 130 22.26 -15.19 -8.48
N LYS A 131 22.56 -14.86 -7.22
CA LYS A 131 23.35 -15.71 -6.31
C LYS A 131 22.55 -16.81 -5.62
N GLU A 132 21.24 -16.62 -5.48
CA GLU A 132 20.33 -17.54 -4.77
C GLU A 132 19.07 -17.75 -5.59
N PRO A 133 18.38 -18.89 -5.48
CA PRO A 133 17.19 -19.18 -6.28
C PRO A 133 15.97 -18.36 -5.83
N THR A 134 16.10 -17.21 -5.18
CA THR A 134 14.92 -16.44 -4.75
C THR A 134 14.26 -15.69 -5.92
N TYR A 135 12.94 -15.49 -5.88
CA TYR A 135 12.20 -14.72 -6.90
C TYR A 135 12.90 -13.40 -7.29
N HIS A 136 13.33 -12.61 -6.30
CA HIS A 136 13.96 -11.30 -6.49
C HIS A 136 15.35 -11.38 -7.13
N ALA A 137 16.01 -12.54 -7.07
CA ALA A 137 17.36 -12.71 -7.59
C ALA A 137 17.41 -12.99 -9.09
N TYR A 138 16.29 -13.34 -9.74
CA TYR A 138 16.23 -13.67 -11.16
C TYR A 138 16.17 -12.39 -12.03
N PRO A 139 17.14 -12.17 -12.94
CA PRO A 139 17.14 -10.98 -13.81
C PRO A 139 15.88 -10.86 -14.68
N SER A 140 15.28 -11.97 -15.08
CA SER A 140 14.03 -11.99 -15.85
C SER A 140 12.82 -11.44 -15.08
N HIS A 141 12.90 -11.32 -13.75
CA HIS A 141 11.88 -10.71 -12.91
C HIS A 141 12.15 -9.24 -12.59
N GLU A 142 13.33 -8.74 -12.96
CA GLU A 142 13.66 -7.34 -12.80
C GLU A 142 12.71 -6.47 -13.64
N GLY A 143 12.16 -5.42 -13.02
CA GLY A 143 11.28 -4.48 -13.72
C GLY A 143 9.88 -5.01 -14.05
N ILE A 144 9.48 -6.22 -13.63
CA ILE A 144 8.09 -6.69 -13.80
C ILE A 144 7.14 -5.82 -12.98
N LYS A 145 6.42 -4.90 -13.66
CA LYS A 145 5.47 -3.97 -13.02
C LYS A 145 4.10 -4.57 -12.72
N ARG A 146 3.72 -5.65 -13.42
CA ARG A 146 2.40 -6.29 -13.31
C ARG A 146 2.21 -7.10 -12.01
N VAL A 147 3.31 -7.46 -11.35
CA VAL A 147 3.30 -8.12 -10.04
C VAL A 147 3.71 -7.08 -9.00
N LEU A 148 2.76 -6.68 -8.16
CA LEU A 148 3.03 -5.74 -7.09
C LEU A 148 3.71 -6.44 -5.92
N CYS A 149 4.59 -5.75 -5.18
CA CYS A 149 5.19 -6.26 -3.94
C CYS A 149 4.10 -6.72 -2.96
N THR A 150 3.04 -5.93 -2.82
CA THR A 150 1.86 -6.24 -2.00
C THR A 150 0.97 -7.36 -2.55
N GLY A 151 1.24 -7.79 -3.79
CA GLY A 151 0.63 -8.96 -4.40
C GLY A 151 1.09 -10.27 -3.79
N CYS A 152 2.33 -10.30 -3.26
CA CYS A 152 2.94 -11.44 -2.57
C CYS A 152 3.08 -11.18 -1.06
N HIS A 153 3.53 -9.99 -0.68
CA HIS A 153 3.71 -9.56 0.72
C HIS A 153 2.49 -8.76 1.21
N LYS A 154 1.53 -9.42 1.84
CA LYS A 154 0.25 -8.77 2.17
C LYS A 154 0.42 -7.76 3.32
N ALA A 155 0.12 -6.49 3.03
CA ALA A 155 0.25 -5.37 3.97
C ALA A 155 -0.56 -5.55 5.27
N HIS A 156 -1.82 -5.97 5.15
CA HIS A 156 -2.79 -5.99 6.26
C HIS A 156 -3.34 -7.37 6.60
N SER A 157 -2.74 -8.45 6.09
CA SER A 157 -3.15 -9.82 6.42
C SER A 157 -2.29 -10.36 7.56
N PRO A 158 -2.86 -11.12 8.52
CA PRO A 158 -2.08 -11.73 9.60
C PRO A 158 -1.00 -12.64 9.05
N LYS A 159 0.25 -12.18 9.14
CA LYS A 159 1.45 -12.91 8.75
C LYS A 159 2.64 -12.43 9.55
N THR A 160 3.55 -13.34 9.81
CA THR A 160 4.74 -13.09 10.63
C THR A 160 5.96 -12.71 9.81
N GLU A 161 6.98 -12.15 10.47
CA GLU A 161 8.28 -11.92 9.87
C GLU A 161 8.96 -13.24 9.45
N ALA A 162 8.78 -14.32 10.21
CA ALA A 162 9.28 -15.65 9.86
C ALA A 162 8.69 -16.15 8.52
N GLU A 163 7.41 -15.88 8.28
CA GLU A 163 6.74 -16.12 7.00
C GLU A 163 7.06 -15.05 5.94
N LYS A 164 7.94 -14.08 6.25
CA LYS A 164 8.27 -12.92 5.39
C LYS A 164 7.04 -12.14 4.94
N PHE A 165 5.97 -12.17 5.74
CA PHE A 165 4.68 -11.60 5.40
C PHE A 165 4.05 -12.13 4.09
N LEU A 166 4.43 -13.33 3.66
CA LEU A 166 3.96 -13.95 2.43
C LEU A 166 2.61 -14.64 2.63
N ASN A 167 1.76 -14.56 1.60
CA ASN A 167 0.62 -15.45 1.47
C ASN A 167 0.88 -16.42 0.33
N VAL A 168 1.36 -17.62 0.66
CA VAL A 168 1.78 -18.65 -0.31
C VAL A 168 0.65 -19.03 -1.27
N SER A 169 -0.59 -19.16 -0.77
CA SER A 169 -1.75 -19.49 -1.59
C SER A 169 -2.05 -18.42 -2.66
N VAL A 170 -1.92 -17.13 -2.30
CA VAL A 170 -2.08 -16.01 -3.23
C VAL A 170 -0.85 -15.89 -4.15
N LEU A 171 0.34 -16.17 -3.63
CA LEU A 171 1.59 -16.02 -4.35
C LEU A 171 1.64 -16.94 -5.59
N LEU A 172 1.21 -18.20 -5.48
CA LEU A 172 1.20 -19.11 -6.63
C LEU A 172 0.28 -18.60 -7.75
N SER A 173 -0.90 -18.07 -7.40
CA SER A 173 -1.77 -17.43 -8.38
C SER A 173 -1.15 -16.22 -9.08
N ARG A 174 -0.11 -15.59 -8.50
CA ARG A 174 0.67 -14.52 -9.16
C ARG A 174 1.67 -15.09 -10.15
N CYS A 175 2.32 -16.20 -9.82
CA CYS A 175 3.19 -16.93 -10.73
C CYS A 175 2.40 -17.43 -11.95
N ASP A 176 1.16 -17.89 -11.75
CA ASP A 176 0.27 -18.38 -12.83
C ASP A 176 -0.10 -17.32 -13.87
N LYS A 177 0.07 -16.03 -13.57
CA LYS A 177 -0.13 -14.96 -14.56
C LYS A 177 0.88 -15.01 -15.71
N CYS A 178 1.98 -15.75 -15.54
CA CYS A 178 3.11 -15.76 -16.47
C CYS A 178 3.62 -17.18 -16.73
N HIS A 179 3.57 -18.05 -15.73
CA HIS A 179 4.04 -19.42 -15.79
C HIS A 179 2.85 -20.36 -15.76
N LYS A 180 2.73 -21.27 -16.73
CA LYS A 180 1.71 -22.32 -16.67
C LYS A 180 2.07 -23.32 -15.56
N ASN A 181 1.06 -23.77 -14.80
CA ASN A 181 1.18 -24.79 -13.76
C ASN A 181 2.23 -24.45 -12.69
N SER A 182 2.23 -23.22 -12.16
CA SER A 182 3.24 -22.78 -11.21
C SER A 182 3.28 -23.63 -9.93
N ILE A 183 2.12 -24.12 -9.49
CA ILE A 183 1.96 -24.99 -8.32
C ILE A 183 2.66 -26.36 -8.46
N THR A 184 2.92 -26.84 -9.68
CA THR A 184 3.61 -28.11 -9.91
C THR A 184 5.05 -27.93 -10.38
N SER A 185 5.53 -26.70 -10.56
CA SER A 185 6.88 -26.43 -11.04
C SER A 185 7.91 -26.58 -9.91
N PRO A 186 8.83 -27.56 -9.96
CA PRO A 186 9.83 -27.75 -8.91
C PRO A 186 10.75 -26.53 -8.76
N MET A 187 11.05 -25.86 -9.88
CA MET A 187 11.85 -24.64 -9.89
C MET A 187 11.14 -23.50 -9.13
N ILE A 188 9.84 -23.32 -9.35
CA ILE A 188 9.07 -22.27 -8.68
C ILE A 188 8.94 -22.57 -7.18
N ILE A 189 8.58 -23.80 -6.81
CA ILE A 189 8.50 -24.23 -5.40
C ILE A 189 9.84 -23.99 -4.67
N LYS A 190 10.96 -24.42 -5.28
CA LYS A 190 12.30 -24.20 -4.75
C LYS A 190 12.62 -22.72 -4.61
N SER A 191 12.24 -21.90 -5.59
CA SER A 191 12.51 -20.45 -5.56
C SER A 191 11.80 -19.68 -4.45
N LEU A 192 10.76 -20.29 -3.90
CA LEU A 192 9.97 -19.75 -2.80
C LEU A 192 10.44 -20.27 -1.45
N GLY A 193 11.42 -21.19 -1.43
CA GLY A 193 11.86 -21.89 -0.21
C GLY A 193 10.76 -22.77 0.39
N LEU A 194 9.82 -23.24 -0.44
CA LEU A 194 8.71 -24.09 0.01
C LEU A 194 9.09 -25.59 0.02
N ASP A 195 10.26 -25.95 -0.51
CA ASP A 195 10.76 -27.33 -0.51
C ASP A 195 11.17 -27.83 0.88
N GLN A 196 11.48 -26.92 1.81
CA GLN A 196 11.91 -27.24 3.17
C GLN A 196 10.77 -27.66 4.13
N ASN A 197 9.51 -27.64 3.66
CA ASN A 197 8.32 -28.00 4.45
C ASN A 197 7.48 -29.14 3.83
N ARG A 198 8.08 -30.00 3.02
CA ARG A 198 7.46 -31.31 2.76
C ARG A 198 7.71 -32.21 3.97
N PRO A 199 6.68 -32.82 4.59
CA PRO A 199 6.92 -33.89 5.56
C PRO A 199 7.74 -35.02 4.93
#